data_AF-A0AAP0QQA1-F1
#
_entry.id   AF-A0AAP0QQA1-F1
#
_cell.length_a   1.000
_cell.length_b   1.000
_cell.length_c   1.000
_cell.angle_alpha   90.00
_cell.angle_beta   90.00
_cell.angle_gamma   90.00
#
_symmetry.space_group_name_H-M   'P 1'
#
loop_
_entity.id
_entity.type
_entity.pdbx_description
1 polymer ?
#
loop_
_entity_poly.entity_id
_entity_poly.type
_entity_poly.pdbx_seq_one_letter_code
_entity_poly.pdbx_strand_id
1 'polypeptide(L)'
;MAKQEAAVPEREIFSLSGPLYLTAVDWKNPHHRRAVAASLVRGVYILERDHQENRLGHQAQASPWWNFFHFQLSHMLIDDVDYSVFGAIYEYHSFAFDCNAPKFVIAFRGTIKKPHTKSRDLKLDLQCISNRLHQSSRFQLSMQAIQNVISLVGAANIWLAGHSLGSAIPLLAGKNMTKMGYPMETYLFNPPFPSAPIERINNEKVKHGIRVASSVVKAGFAVAKQGQNQRSQKDDSFYALSEWVPGLFVNPADHICSEYIGYFEHRKKMEKIGGSKIERLATQYSIGSMISGVFGGDSEALHLLPSANLTINLSHCPDFKRAHGIHQWWDPNFLAAIAASFKFESVSSPRLLPLPFPSDFKIQQPLLPWCMVVVREEAQGINLDSGKTEEKVVDSAVVTGHRAL
;
A
#
# COMPACT_ATOMS: atom_id res chain seq x y z
N MET A 1 -1.53 14.43 -43.77
CA MET A 1 -2.11 15.06 -42.57
C MET A 1 -1.12 14.90 -41.43
N ALA A 2 -0.47 15.99 -40.99
CA ALA A 2 0.35 15.95 -39.79
C ALA A 2 -0.57 15.70 -38.58
N LYS A 3 -0.32 14.64 -37.83
CA LYS A 3 -0.97 14.40 -36.55
C LYS A 3 -0.61 15.59 -35.67
N GLN A 4 -1.60 16.39 -35.26
CA GLN A 4 -1.40 17.45 -34.29
C GLN A 4 -0.85 16.80 -33.02
N GLU A 5 0.39 17.13 -32.64
CA GLU A 5 1.00 16.63 -31.39
C GLU A 5 0.08 17.04 -30.24
N ALA A 6 -0.48 16.04 -29.54
CA ALA A 6 -1.29 16.30 -28.37
C ALA A 6 -0.40 16.95 -27.31
N ALA A 7 -0.84 18.09 -26.76
CA ALA A 7 -0.10 18.79 -25.73
C ALA A 7 0.17 17.88 -24.52
N VAL A 8 1.42 17.89 -24.02
CA VAL A 8 1.81 17.15 -22.82
C VAL A 8 1.00 17.66 -21.62
N PRO A 9 0.31 16.79 -20.86
CA PRO A 9 -0.45 17.23 -19.70
C PRO A 9 0.44 17.92 -18.65
N GLU A 10 -0.01 19.05 -18.07
CA GLU A 10 0.76 19.84 -17.09
C GLU A 10 1.32 19.01 -15.93
N ARG A 11 0.55 18.01 -15.49
CA ARG A 11 0.95 17.08 -14.42
C ARG A 11 2.19 16.25 -14.74
N GLU A 12 2.56 16.11 -16.01
CA GLU A 12 3.76 15.39 -16.45
C GLU A 12 4.99 16.30 -16.49
N ILE A 13 4.76 17.61 -16.55
CA ILE A 13 5.79 18.63 -16.68
C ILE A 13 6.26 19.02 -15.28
N PHE A 14 7.52 18.72 -14.98
CA PHE A 14 8.11 18.98 -13.66
C PHE A 14 8.10 20.47 -13.27
N SER A 15 8.37 21.37 -14.21
CA SER A 15 8.36 22.82 -13.96
C SER A 15 6.98 23.41 -13.64
N LEU A 16 5.91 22.62 -13.79
CA LEU A 16 4.54 23.03 -13.46
C LEU A 16 4.00 22.31 -12.22
N SER A 17 4.38 21.05 -12.02
CA SER A 17 3.78 20.17 -11.01
C SER A 17 4.75 19.57 -10.01
N GLY A 18 6.05 19.80 -10.19
CA GLY A 18 7.10 19.28 -9.33
C GLY A 18 7.21 20.07 -8.00
N PRO A 19 7.95 19.52 -7.03
CA PRO A 19 8.27 20.16 -5.74
C PRO A 19 9.29 21.31 -5.86
N LEU A 20 8.96 22.36 -6.61
CA LEU A 20 9.90 23.43 -6.95
C LEU A 20 10.36 24.28 -5.75
N TYR A 21 9.66 24.23 -4.63
CA TYR A 21 10.06 24.90 -3.39
C TYR A 21 11.26 24.23 -2.70
N LEU A 22 11.60 22.98 -3.07
CA LEU A 22 12.71 22.23 -2.48
C LEU A 22 14.02 22.44 -3.23
N THR A 23 14.45 23.70 -3.39
CA THR A 23 15.71 24.05 -4.07
C THR A 23 16.95 23.57 -3.32
N ALA A 24 16.84 23.33 -2.01
CA ALA A 24 17.86 22.67 -1.19
C ALA A 24 17.22 21.58 -0.32
N VAL A 25 17.79 20.37 -0.36
CA VAL A 25 17.27 19.22 0.39
C VAL A 25 17.97 19.12 1.75
N ASP A 26 17.23 19.37 2.83
CA ASP A 26 17.65 18.95 4.17
C ASP A 26 17.35 17.46 4.36
N TRP A 27 18.39 16.63 4.25
CA TRP A 27 18.31 15.18 4.41
C TRP A 27 17.99 14.73 5.85
N LYS A 28 17.99 15.64 6.83
CA LYS A 28 17.49 15.36 8.18
C LYS A 28 16.00 15.64 8.32
N ASN A 29 15.42 16.45 7.42
CA ASN A 29 14.01 16.82 7.46
C ASN A 29 13.12 15.73 6.84
N PRO A 30 12.24 15.05 7.61
CA PRO A 30 11.36 14.01 7.09
C PRO A 30 10.42 14.49 5.99
N HIS A 31 10.01 15.76 5.99
CA HIS A 31 9.17 16.33 4.94
C HIS A 31 9.91 16.43 3.60
N HIS A 32 11.18 16.85 3.62
CA HIS A 32 11.99 16.93 2.41
C HIS A 32 12.24 15.52 1.85
N ARG A 33 12.65 14.58 2.72
CA ARG A 33 12.87 13.18 2.34
C ARG A 33 11.62 12.55 1.70
N ARG A 34 10.45 12.76 2.30
CA ARG A 34 9.16 12.30 1.77
C ARG A 34 8.87 12.89 0.38
N ALA A 35 9.01 14.20 0.22
CA ALA A 35 8.73 14.88 -1.04
C ALA A 35 9.70 14.42 -2.15
N VAL A 36 10.98 14.24 -1.84
CA VAL A 36 11.98 13.65 -2.75
C VAL A 36 11.58 12.23 -3.14
N ALA A 37 11.29 11.35 -2.19
CA ALA A 37 10.88 9.97 -2.47
C ALA A 37 9.61 9.91 -3.35
N ALA A 38 8.63 10.77 -3.07
CA ALA A 38 7.41 10.88 -3.89
C ALA A 38 7.72 11.40 -5.31
N SER A 39 8.60 12.38 -5.47
CA SER A 39 9.05 12.89 -6.78
C SER A 39 9.74 11.81 -7.60
N LEU A 40 10.61 11.01 -6.98
CA LEU A 40 11.30 9.89 -7.65
C LEU A 40 10.29 8.82 -8.10
N VAL A 41 9.30 8.47 -7.27
CA VAL A 41 8.20 7.59 -7.67
C VAL A 41 7.40 8.17 -8.84
N ARG A 42 7.18 9.49 -8.86
CA ARG A 42 6.56 10.15 -10.01
C ARG A 42 7.41 10.10 -11.27
N GLY A 43 8.74 10.18 -11.14
CA GLY A 43 9.68 9.95 -12.24
C GLY A 43 9.43 8.62 -12.95
N VAL A 44 9.18 7.54 -12.21
CA VAL A 44 8.84 6.22 -12.79
C VAL A 44 7.52 6.24 -13.57
N TYR A 45 6.50 6.95 -13.08
CA TYR A 45 5.26 7.13 -13.84
C TYR A 45 5.49 7.87 -15.17
N ILE A 46 6.39 8.85 -15.19
CA ILE A 46 6.67 9.61 -16.41
C ILE A 46 7.58 8.83 -17.35
N LEU A 47 8.54 8.04 -16.84
CA LEU A 47 9.32 7.09 -17.65
C LEU A 47 8.42 6.15 -18.45
N GLU A 48 7.42 5.55 -17.80
CA GLU A 48 6.48 4.67 -18.49
C GLU A 48 5.59 5.42 -19.49
N ARG A 49 5.24 6.68 -19.23
CA ARG A 49 4.48 7.49 -20.21
C ARG A 49 5.33 7.87 -21.42
N ASP A 50 6.58 8.27 -21.18
CA ASP A 50 7.55 8.53 -22.23
C ASP A 50 7.76 7.27 -23.09
N HIS A 51 7.84 6.10 -22.45
CA HIS A 51 7.88 4.81 -23.14
C HIS A 51 6.61 4.54 -23.99
N GLN A 52 5.41 4.65 -23.40
CA GLN A 52 4.13 4.41 -24.11
C GLN A 52 3.90 5.38 -25.28
N GLU A 53 4.40 6.61 -25.18
CA GLU A 53 4.23 7.65 -26.18
C GLU A 53 5.45 7.80 -27.11
N ASN A 54 6.48 6.96 -26.95
CA ASN A 54 7.75 7.02 -27.67
C ASN A 54 8.44 8.40 -27.59
N ARG A 55 8.32 9.09 -26.45
CA ARG A 55 8.99 10.38 -26.21
C ARG A 55 10.45 10.14 -25.87
N LEU A 56 11.34 10.65 -26.71
CA LEU A 56 12.79 10.50 -26.59
C LEU A 56 13.50 11.86 -26.56
N GLY A 57 14.70 11.90 -25.96
CA GLY A 57 15.52 13.11 -25.92
C GLY A 57 14.78 14.30 -25.32
N HIS A 58 14.70 15.40 -26.06
CA HIS A 58 14.05 16.64 -25.62
C HIS A 58 12.53 16.53 -25.43
N GLN A 59 11.88 15.50 -26.01
CA GLN A 59 10.46 15.27 -25.83
C GLN A 59 10.16 14.53 -24.51
N ALA A 60 11.14 13.79 -23.98
CA ALA A 60 10.98 13.04 -22.74
C ALA A 60 10.84 13.99 -21.54
N GLN A 61 9.91 13.67 -20.64
CA GLN A 61 9.55 14.52 -19.51
C GLN A 61 10.06 13.97 -18.18
N ALA A 62 10.61 12.75 -18.17
CA ALA A 62 10.91 12.05 -16.93
C ALA A 62 12.11 12.63 -16.17
N SER A 63 13.18 13.04 -16.87
CA SER A 63 14.46 13.35 -16.23
C SER A 63 14.46 14.47 -15.17
N PRO A 64 13.69 15.55 -15.31
CA PRO A 64 13.64 16.59 -14.28
C PRO A 64 13.15 16.08 -12.91
N TRP A 65 12.35 15.01 -12.86
CA TRP A 65 11.77 14.47 -11.62
C TRP A 65 12.82 13.91 -10.63
N TRP A 66 14.01 13.57 -11.12
CA TRP A 66 15.13 13.11 -10.29
C TRP A 66 16.36 14.02 -10.41
N ASN A 67 16.63 14.62 -11.58
CA ASN A 67 17.78 15.51 -11.77
C ASN A 67 17.73 16.74 -10.86
N PHE A 68 16.53 17.28 -10.59
CA PHE A 68 16.36 18.42 -9.68
C PHE A 68 16.88 18.15 -8.27
N PHE A 69 16.92 16.87 -7.88
CA PHE A 69 17.40 16.42 -6.57
C PHE A 69 18.78 15.78 -6.63
N HIS A 70 19.57 16.04 -7.68
CA HIS A 70 20.91 15.51 -7.87
C HIS A 70 20.98 13.97 -7.95
N PHE A 71 19.90 13.33 -8.39
CA PHE A 71 19.92 11.93 -8.76
C PHE A 71 20.19 11.77 -10.26
N GLN A 72 20.62 10.59 -10.64
CA GLN A 72 20.67 10.12 -12.02
C GLN A 72 19.95 8.79 -12.14
N LEU A 73 19.34 8.54 -13.30
CA LEU A 73 18.76 7.24 -13.61
C LEU A 73 19.88 6.23 -13.88
N SER A 74 20.04 5.26 -12.99
CA SER A 74 21.02 4.19 -13.13
C SER A 74 20.46 3.07 -14.01
N HIS A 75 19.28 2.55 -13.66
CA HIS A 75 18.64 1.44 -14.37
C HIS A 75 17.12 1.57 -14.37
N MET A 76 16.48 1.19 -15.47
CA MET A 76 15.02 0.98 -15.52
C MET A 76 14.69 -0.47 -15.18
N LEU A 77 13.63 -0.68 -14.42
CA LEU A 77 13.07 -2.01 -14.16
C LEU A 77 11.89 -2.22 -15.11
N ILE A 78 12.09 -3.09 -16.09
CA ILE A 78 11.15 -3.38 -17.17
C ILE A 78 10.59 -4.78 -16.95
N ASP A 79 9.26 -4.92 -17.01
CA ASP A 79 8.59 -6.21 -16.85
C ASP A 79 8.86 -7.08 -18.10
N ASP A 80 9.28 -8.31 -17.91
CA ASP A 80 9.57 -9.25 -19.01
C ASP A 80 8.29 -9.78 -19.69
N VAL A 81 7.13 -9.57 -19.07
CA VAL A 81 5.84 -10.01 -19.60
C VAL A 81 5.19 -8.97 -20.53
N ASP A 82 5.13 -7.71 -20.11
CA ASP A 82 4.42 -6.65 -20.83
C ASP A 82 5.33 -5.50 -21.30
N TYR A 83 6.63 -5.60 -21.04
CA TYR A 83 7.65 -4.61 -21.39
C TYR A 83 7.41 -3.22 -20.79
N SER A 84 6.50 -3.09 -19.82
CA SER A 84 6.28 -1.81 -19.15
C SER A 84 7.37 -1.52 -18.12
N VAL A 85 7.75 -0.26 -18.04
CA VAL A 85 8.61 0.25 -16.98
C VAL A 85 7.77 0.31 -15.71
N PHE A 86 8.11 -0.52 -14.71
CA PHE A 86 7.37 -0.58 -13.44
C PHE A 86 8.17 -0.02 -12.26
N GLY A 87 9.49 0.11 -12.42
CA GLY A 87 10.37 0.68 -11.41
C GLY A 87 11.61 1.32 -12.02
N ALA A 88 12.38 2.00 -11.19
CA ALA A 88 13.67 2.58 -11.57
C ALA A 88 14.62 2.60 -10.37
N ILE A 89 15.91 2.49 -10.67
CA ILE A 89 17.00 2.67 -9.72
C ILE A 89 17.65 4.02 -10.00
N TYR A 90 17.64 4.89 -9.00
CA TYR A 90 18.25 6.21 -9.04
C TYR A 90 19.51 6.22 -8.19
N GLU A 91 20.59 6.80 -8.69
CA GLU A 91 21.85 6.99 -7.96
C GLU A 91 22.04 8.45 -7.59
N TYR A 92 22.33 8.71 -6.32
CA TYR A 92 22.63 10.05 -5.83
C TYR A 92 24.05 10.48 -6.21
N HIS A 93 24.15 11.65 -6.82
CA HIS A 93 25.38 12.29 -7.27
C HIS A 93 25.46 13.70 -6.65
N SER A 94 26.00 13.80 -5.44
CA SER A 94 26.34 15.08 -4.81
C SER A 94 27.85 15.22 -4.70
N PHE A 95 28.33 16.44 -4.93
CA PHE A 95 29.73 16.82 -4.71
C PHE A 95 30.03 17.12 -3.24
N ALA A 96 28.99 17.27 -2.40
CA ALA A 96 29.09 17.49 -0.97
C ALA A 96 28.75 16.20 -0.20
N PHE A 97 29.44 15.98 0.92
CA PHE A 97 29.14 14.86 1.81
C PHE A 97 27.84 15.14 2.58
N ASP A 98 26.71 14.78 1.97
CA ASP A 98 25.40 14.96 2.57
C ASP A 98 25.10 13.79 3.52
N CYS A 99 25.43 13.97 4.81
CA CYS A 99 25.08 12.99 5.83
C CYS A 99 23.55 12.74 5.80
N ASN A 100 23.14 11.48 5.69
CA ASN A 100 21.75 10.98 5.60
C ASN A 100 21.09 10.97 4.21
N ALA A 101 21.76 11.41 3.14
CA ALA A 101 21.28 11.17 1.78
C ALA A 101 21.43 9.68 1.41
N PRO A 102 20.46 9.05 0.72
CA PRO A 102 20.63 7.71 0.20
C PRO A 102 21.65 7.72 -0.94
N LYS A 103 22.47 6.67 -1.06
CA LYS A 103 23.27 6.49 -2.27
C LYS A 103 22.40 6.02 -3.44
N PHE A 104 21.43 5.16 -3.17
CA PHE A 104 20.48 4.66 -4.16
C PHE A 104 19.02 4.77 -3.68
N VAL A 105 18.11 5.03 -4.61
CA VAL A 105 16.66 4.92 -4.39
C VAL A 105 16.07 3.98 -5.44
N ILE A 106 15.38 2.95 -4.98
CA ILE A 106 14.64 2.02 -5.85
C ILE A 106 13.16 2.37 -5.72
N ALA A 107 12.61 2.94 -6.78
CA ALA A 107 11.26 3.49 -6.81
C ALA A 107 10.33 2.66 -7.71
N PHE A 108 9.07 2.53 -7.32
CA PHE A 108 8.07 1.72 -8.03
C PHE A 108 6.77 2.50 -8.27
N ARG A 109 6.31 2.53 -9.52
CA ARG A 109 5.02 3.14 -9.86
C ARG A 109 3.86 2.19 -9.56
N GLY A 110 2.68 2.75 -9.32
CA GLY A 110 1.42 2.01 -9.36
C GLY A 110 0.78 2.01 -10.76
N THR A 111 -0.52 1.73 -10.78
CA THR A 111 -1.33 1.53 -12.00
C THR A 111 -1.44 2.77 -12.89
N ILE A 112 -1.31 2.59 -14.22
CA ILE A 112 -1.58 3.64 -15.22
C ILE A 112 -2.91 3.36 -15.92
N LYS A 113 -3.83 4.34 -15.95
CA LYS A 113 -5.22 4.16 -16.42
C LYS A 113 -5.41 4.06 -17.95
N LYS A 114 -4.34 3.95 -18.76
CA LYS A 114 -4.41 3.87 -20.24
C LYS A 114 -4.63 2.41 -20.72
N PRO A 115 -5.33 2.18 -21.84
CA PRO A 115 -5.90 0.86 -22.20
C PRO A 115 -4.89 -0.30 -22.27
N HIS A 116 -3.67 -0.07 -22.76
CA HIS A 116 -2.69 -1.13 -23.02
C HIS A 116 -2.06 -1.74 -21.75
N THR A 117 -2.04 -1.01 -20.63
CA THR A 117 -1.47 -1.47 -19.34
C THR A 117 -2.52 -1.72 -18.26
N LYS A 118 -3.77 -1.25 -18.48
CA LYS A 118 -4.87 -1.29 -17.50
C LYS A 118 -5.24 -2.70 -17.05
N SER A 119 -5.29 -3.68 -17.95
CA SER A 119 -5.75 -5.04 -17.64
C SER A 119 -4.73 -5.83 -16.82
N ARG A 120 -3.42 -5.60 -17.01
CA ARG A 120 -2.35 -6.27 -16.28
C ARG A 120 -2.07 -5.60 -14.95
N ASP A 121 -2.06 -4.27 -14.89
CA ASP A 121 -1.95 -3.55 -13.62
C ASP A 121 -3.16 -3.88 -12.70
N LEU A 122 -4.37 -4.05 -13.25
CA LEU A 122 -5.56 -4.53 -12.51
C LEU A 122 -5.48 -6.02 -12.13
N LYS A 123 -4.84 -6.86 -12.95
CA LYS A 123 -4.56 -8.27 -12.60
C LYS A 123 -3.55 -8.36 -11.44
N LEU A 124 -2.57 -7.45 -11.39
CA LEU A 124 -1.67 -7.30 -10.26
C LEU A 124 -2.38 -6.72 -9.03
N ASP A 125 -3.37 -5.83 -9.20
CA ASP A 125 -4.26 -5.38 -8.12
C ASP A 125 -4.97 -6.58 -7.45
N LEU A 126 -5.47 -7.55 -8.23
CA LEU A 126 -6.06 -8.79 -7.72
C LEU A 126 -5.04 -9.76 -7.10
N GLN A 127 -3.79 -9.78 -7.56
CA GLN A 127 -2.71 -10.61 -7.01
C GLN A 127 -2.15 -10.06 -5.68
N CYS A 128 -2.10 -8.74 -5.54
CA CYS A 128 -1.77 -8.05 -4.30
C CYS A 128 -2.82 -8.32 -3.22
N ILE A 129 -4.10 -8.33 -3.60
CA ILE A 129 -5.23 -8.68 -2.72
C ILE A 129 -5.23 -10.18 -2.36
N SER A 130 -4.77 -11.05 -3.25
CA SER A 130 -4.73 -12.51 -3.03
C SER A 130 -3.44 -13.06 -2.41
N ASN A 131 -2.56 -12.18 -1.89
CA ASN A 131 -1.27 -12.54 -1.28
C ASN A 131 -0.32 -13.34 -2.21
N ARG A 132 -0.43 -13.22 -3.54
CA ARG A 132 0.42 -13.92 -4.52
C ARG A 132 1.47 -13.03 -5.19
N LEU A 133 1.67 -11.81 -4.68
CA LEU A 133 2.63 -10.85 -5.25
C LEU A 133 4.05 -11.41 -5.38
N HIS A 134 4.46 -12.27 -4.43
CA HIS A 134 5.77 -12.95 -4.44
C HIS A 134 6.01 -13.82 -5.69
N GLN A 135 4.95 -14.21 -6.40
CA GLN A 135 5.01 -15.03 -7.61
C GLN A 135 5.04 -14.19 -8.89
N SER A 136 4.98 -12.86 -8.79
CA SER A 136 5.00 -11.96 -9.96
C SER A 136 6.42 -11.74 -10.49
N SER A 137 6.55 -11.64 -11.81
CA SER A 137 7.80 -11.26 -12.49
C SER A 137 8.38 -9.96 -11.93
N ARG A 138 7.54 -8.92 -11.83
CA ARG A 138 7.92 -7.62 -11.28
C ARG A 138 8.54 -7.73 -9.88
N PHE A 139 7.97 -8.56 -9.00
CA PHE A 139 8.54 -8.75 -7.66
C PHE A 139 9.88 -9.52 -7.70
N GLN A 140 9.99 -10.59 -8.51
CA GLN A 140 11.23 -11.35 -8.65
C GLN A 140 12.37 -10.48 -9.19
N LEU A 141 12.11 -9.73 -10.26
CA LEU A 141 13.05 -8.76 -10.83
C LEU A 141 13.45 -7.69 -9.81
N SER A 142 12.48 -7.19 -9.03
CA SER A 142 12.74 -6.21 -7.96
C SER A 142 13.64 -6.78 -6.88
N MET A 143 13.38 -7.99 -6.39
CA MET A 143 14.20 -8.63 -5.36
C MET A 143 15.63 -8.85 -5.84
N GLN A 144 15.81 -9.30 -7.09
CA GLN A 144 17.13 -9.45 -7.69
C GLN A 144 17.86 -8.10 -7.76
N ALA A 145 17.19 -7.05 -8.24
CA ALA A 145 17.75 -5.71 -8.30
C ALA A 145 18.13 -5.18 -6.90
N ILE A 146 17.26 -5.34 -5.91
CA ILE A 146 17.51 -4.92 -4.52
C ILE A 146 18.72 -5.64 -3.94
N GLN A 147 18.81 -6.95 -4.09
CA GLN A 147 19.95 -7.75 -3.61
C GLN A 147 21.27 -7.34 -4.28
N ASN A 148 21.23 -7.07 -5.58
CA ASN A 148 22.40 -6.59 -6.32
C ASN A 148 22.86 -5.21 -5.83
N VAL A 149 21.95 -4.27 -5.57
CA VAL A 149 22.35 -2.95 -5.06
C VAL A 149 22.86 -3.06 -3.62
N ILE A 150 22.25 -3.91 -2.79
CA ILE A 150 22.70 -4.17 -1.41
C ILE A 150 24.12 -4.74 -1.39
N SER A 151 24.48 -5.67 -2.29
CA SER A 151 25.83 -6.22 -2.34
C SER A 151 26.89 -5.18 -2.75
N LEU A 152 26.49 -4.10 -3.44
CA LEU A 152 27.37 -3.02 -3.86
C LEU A 152 27.60 -1.96 -2.78
N VAL A 153 26.54 -1.53 -2.07
CA VAL A 153 26.63 -0.36 -1.16
C VAL A 153 26.11 -0.60 0.26
N GLY A 154 25.58 -1.80 0.54
CA GLY A 154 24.92 -2.11 1.81
C GLY A 154 23.51 -1.52 1.94
N ALA A 155 22.68 -2.18 2.74
CA ALA A 155 21.25 -1.84 2.88
C ALA A 155 20.98 -0.44 3.47
N ALA A 156 21.86 0.05 4.34
CA ALA A 156 21.72 1.36 4.99
C ALA A 156 21.78 2.55 4.01
N ASN A 157 22.35 2.35 2.82
CA ASN A 157 22.52 3.39 1.81
C ASN A 157 21.42 3.38 0.73
N ILE A 158 20.37 2.58 0.92
CA ILE A 158 19.33 2.35 -0.09
C ILE A 158 17.96 2.70 0.49
N TRP A 159 17.18 3.45 -0.27
CA TRP A 159 15.76 3.64 0.01
C TRP A 159 14.89 2.82 -0.94
N LEU A 160 13.82 2.26 -0.41
CA LEU A 160 12.72 1.68 -1.18
C LEU A 160 11.55 2.66 -1.19
N ALA A 161 10.95 2.91 -2.34
CA ALA A 161 9.78 3.79 -2.42
C ALA A 161 8.74 3.26 -3.40
N GLY A 162 7.46 3.39 -3.07
CA GLY A 162 6.41 3.01 -4.01
C GLY A 162 5.07 3.65 -3.72
N HIS A 163 4.24 3.76 -4.75
CA HIS A 163 2.92 4.37 -4.67
C HIS A 163 1.81 3.43 -5.13
N SER A 164 0.66 3.45 -4.44
CA SER A 164 -0.51 2.64 -4.78
C SER A 164 -0.09 1.17 -4.89
N LEU A 165 -0.46 0.46 -5.96
CA LEU A 165 0.02 -0.91 -6.22
C LEU A 165 1.56 -1.03 -6.16
N GLY A 166 2.30 -0.03 -6.65
CA GLY A 166 3.76 -0.02 -6.66
C GLY A 166 4.37 -0.05 -5.26
N SER A 167 3.64 0.35 -4.22
CA SER A 167 4.08 0.27 -2.83
C SER A 167 4.09 -1.16 -2.27
N ALA A 168 3.40 -2.10 -2.91
CA ALA A 168 3.32 -3.49 -2.46
C ALA A 168 4.65 -4.24 -2.60
N ILE A 169 5.42 -3.93 -3.66
CA ILE A 169 6.76 -4.46 -3.91
C ILE A 169 7.74 -4.06 -2.78
N PRO A 170 7.96 -2.76 -2.49
CA PRO A 170 8.88 -2.34 -1.44
C PRO A 170 8.38 -2.72 -0.04
N LEU A 171 7.07 -2.83 0.18
CA LEU A 171 6.50 -3.38 1.41
C LEU A 171 6.93 -4.84 1.63
N LEU A 172 6.76 -5.71 0.63
CA LEU A 172 7.14 -7.11 0.74
C LEU A 172 8.66 -7.31 0.75
N ALA A 173 9.38 -6.58 -0.10
CA ALA A 173 10.83 -6.62 -0.14
C ALA A 173 11.43 -6.15 1.19
N GLY A 174 10.93 -5.04 1.75
CA GLY A 174 11.36 -4.53 3.06
C GLY A 174 11.14 -5.55 4.19
N LYS A 175 9.99 -6.26 4.19
CA LYS A 175 9.75 -7.37 5.12
C LYS A 175 10.79 -8.48 4.97
N ASN A 176 11.02 -8.95 3.74
CA ASN A 176 11.96 -10.03 3.47
C ASN A 176 13.40 -9.65 3.87
N MET A 177 13.84 -8.45 3.48
CA MET A 177 15.18 -7.96 3.78
C MET A 177 15.38 -7.77 5.29
N THR A 178 14.38 -7.26 6.01
CA THR A 178 14.42 -7.14 7.48
C THR A 178 14.60 -8.51 8.14
N LYS A 179 13.84 -9.53 7.71
CA LYS A 179 14.00 -10.90 8.24
C LYS A 179 15.37 -11.50 7.96
N MET A 180 16.07 -11.02 6.93
CA MET A 180 17.45 -11.39 6.61
C MET A 180 18.50 -10.55 7.36
N GLY A 181 18.09 -9.66 8.26
CA GLY A 181 19.00 -8.78 9.02
C GLY A 181 19.34 -7.46 8.33
N TYR A 182 18.62 -7.09 7.27
CA TYR A 182 18.84 -5.88 6.48
C TYR A 182 17.60 -4.98 6.49
N PRO A 183 17.25 -4.33 7.62
CA PRO A 183 16.16 -3.37 7.65
C PRO A 183 16.45 -2.22 6.68
N MET A 184 15.48 -1.88 5.83
CA MET A 184 15.62 -0.85 4.80
C MET A 184 14.74 0.34 5.10
N GLU A 185 15.25 1.54 4.80
CA GLU A 185 14.42 2.74 4.79
C GLU A 185 13.40 2.63 3.64
N THR A 186 12.11 2.70 3.98
CA THR A 186 11.03 2.41 3.03
C THR A 186 9.92 3.45 3.11
N TYR A 187 9.50 3.99 1.96
CA TYR A 187 8.43 4.97 1.82
C TYR A 187 7.25 4.37 1.04
N LEU A 188 6.13 4.19 1.73
CA LEU A 188 4.92 3.57 1.19
C LEU A 188 3.83 4.63 1.05
N PHE A 189 3.58 5.07 -0.19
CA PHE A 189 2.57 6.07 -0.49
C PHE A 189 1.26 5.41 -0.91
N ASN A 190 0.20 5.65 -0.14
CA ASN A 190 -1.16 5.17 -0.41
C ASN A 190 -1.22 3.65 -0.71
N PRO A 191 -0.57 2.79 0.09
CA PRO A 191 -0.60 1.36 -0.15
C PRO A 191 -2.03 0.80 -0.05
N PRO A 192 -2.37 -0.21 -0.86
CA PRO A 192 -3.65 -0.90 -0.72
C PRO A 192 -3.75 -1.63 0.61
N PHE A 193 -4.92 -1.52 1.25
CA PHE A 193 -5.30 -2.31 2.41
C PHE A 193 -6.48 -3.23 2.04
N PRO A 194 -6.25 -4.54 1.80
CA PRO A 194 -7.31 -5.47 1.42
C PRO A 194 -8.14 -5.89 2.65
N SER A 195 -9.02 -5.01 3.11
CA SER A 195 -10.08 -5.35 4.07
C SER A 195 -11.42 -4.72 3.70
N ALA A 196 -12.48 -5.20 4.34
CA ALA A 196 -13.76 -4.49 4.31
C ALA A 196 -13.52 -3.03 4.78
N PRO A 197 -14.17 -2.04 4.15
CA PRO A 197 -13.91 -0.63 4.43
C PRO A 197 -14.58 -0.19 5.74
N ILE A 198 -14.04 -0.63 6.88
CA ILE A 198 -14.55 -0.36 8.24
C ILE A 198 -14.45 1.14 8.57
N GLU A 199 -13.46 1.86 8.04
CA GLU A 199 -13.30 3.31 8.20
C GLU A 199 -14.45 4.12 7.59
N ARG A 200 -15.24 3.55 6.67
CA ARG A 200 -16.45 4.20 6.14
C ARG A 200 -17.61 4.27 7.14
N ILE A 201 -17.55 3.53 8.24
CA ILE A 201 -18.65 3.48 9.22
C ILE A 201 -18.58 4.72 10.11
N ASN A 202 -19.52 5.66 10.00
CA ASN A 202 -19.46 6.91 10.77
C ASN A 202 -19.43 6.74 12.30
N ASN A 203 -19.89 5.61 12.85
CA ASN A 203 -19.97 5.37 14.29
C ASN A 203 -18.68 4.71 14.83
N GLU A 204 -17.88 5.48 15.56
CA GLU A 204 -16.63 5.04 16.17
C GLU A 204 -16.79 3.87 17.15
N LYS A 205 -17.90 3.76 17.89
CA LYS A 205 -18.15 2.63 18.79
C LYS A 205 -18.37 1.34 18.01
N VAL A 206 -19.08 1.44 16.87
CA VAL A 206 -19.32 0.30 15.97
C VAL A 206 -18.02 -0.10 15.26
N LYS A 207 -17.24 0.86 14.74
CA LYS A 207 -15.89 0.59 14.19
C LYS A 207 -15.04 -0.20 15.19
N HIS A 208 -14.98 0.30 16.43
CA HIS A 208 -14.17 -0.32 17.47
C HIS A 208 -14.68 -1.71 17.83
N GLY A 209 -15.99 -1.90 18.00
CA GLY A 209 -16.60 -3.20 18.27
C GLY A 209 -16.28 -4.24 17.19
N ILE A 210 -16.40 -3.86 15.91
CA ILE A 210 -16.06 -4.75 14.78
C ILE A 210 -14.58 -5.13 14.81
N ARG A 211 -13.66 -4.19 15.09
CA ARG A 211 -12.22 -4.48 15.12
C ARG A 211 -11.82 -5.37 16.29
N VAL A 212 -12.40 -5.15 17.47
CA VAL A 212 -12.19 -6.01 18.65
C VAL A 212 -12.70 -7.42 18.35
N ALA A 213 -13.93 -7.55 17.85
CA ALA A 213 -14.52 -8.85 17.50
C ALA A 213 -13.67 -9.58 16.44
N SER A 214 -13.25 -8.88 15.38
CA SER A 214 -12.39 -9.45 14.34
C SER A 214 -11.04 -9.91 14.90
N SER A 215 -10.44 -9.15 15.82
CA SER A 215 -9.17 -9.50 16.47
C SER A 215 -9.30 -10.75 17.33
N VAL A 216 -10.38 -10.87 18.10
CA VAL A 216 -10.65 -12.06 18.94
C VAL A 216 -10.86 -13.30 18.08
N VAL A 217 -11.64 -13.19 17.00
CA VAL A 217 -11.87 -14.30 16.05
C VAL A 217 -10.56 -14.75 15.39
N LYS A 218 -9.74 -13.80 14.91
CA LYS A 218 -8.41 -14.09 14.33
C LYS A 218 -7.46 -14.73 15.34
N ALA A 219 -7.43 -14.23 16.58
CA ALA A 219 -6.60 -14.79 17.64
C ALA A 219 -7.04 -16.21 18.04
N GLY A 220 -8.35 -16.46 18.12
CA GLY A 220 -8.90 -17.80 18.33
C GLY A 220 -8.50 -18.77 17.22
N PHE A 221 -8.56 -18.33 15.96
CA PHE A 221 -8.08 -19.10 14.81
C PHE A 221 -6.57 -19.36 14.86
N ALA A 222 -5.78 -18.35 15.24
CA ALA A 222 -4.34 -18.48 15.41
C ALA A 222 -4.00 -19.56 16.44
N VAL A 223 -4.67 -19.56 17.60
CA VAL A 223 -4.52 -20.58 18.65
C VAL A 223 -4.94 -21.97 18.16
N ALA A 224 -6.04 -22.08 17.41
CA ALA A 224 -6.51 -23.35 16.87
C ALA A 224 -5.53 -23.97 15.83
N LYS A 225 -4.94 -23.15 14.96
CA LYS A 225 -3.88 -23.60 14.02
C LYS A 225 -2.55 -23.91 14.74
N GLN A 226 -2.33 -23.39 15.94
CA GLN A 226 -1.09 -23.53 16.70
C GLN A 226 -0.86 -24.94 17.27
N GLY A 227 -1.86 -25.82 17.23
CA GLY A 227 -1.72 -27.25 17.56
C GLY A 227 -0.78 -28.04 16.63
N GLN A 228 -0.33 -27.43 15.52
CA GLN A 228 0.65 -27.99 14.58
C GLN A 228 1.91 -27.10 14.53
N ASN A 229 2.91 -27.36 15.40
CA ASN A 229 4.34 -27.01 15.35
C ASN A 229 4.88 -25.66 14.79
N GLN A 230 4.08 -24.63 14.48
CA GLN A 230 4.55 -23.39 13.83
C GLN A 230 4.87 -22.20 14.77
N ARG A 231 4.91 -22.41 16.09
CA ARG A 231 4.94 -21.32 17.09
C ARG A 231 6.26 -20.55 17.16
N SER A 232 7.41 -21.21 17.03
CA SER A 232 8.73 -20.56 17.14
C SER A 232 9.03 -19.63 15.95
N GLN A 233 8.90 -20.13 14.72
CA GLN A 233 9.24 -19.36 13.51
C GLN A 233 8.40 -18.08 13.30
N LYS A 234 7.11 -18.10 13.67
CA LYS A 234 6.21 -16.93 13.48
C LYS A 234 6.37 -15.87 14.57
N ASP A 235 6.64 -16.26 15.80
CA ASP A 235 6.95 -15.31 16.86
C ASP A 235 8.31 -14.62 16.55
N ASP A 236 9.33 -15.38 16.12
CA ASP A 236 10.64 -14.83 15.72
C ASP A 236 10.52 -13.84 14.54
N SER A 237 9.71 -14.17 13.52
CA SER A 237 9.47 -13.29 12.38
C SER A 237 8.76 -11.99 12.77
N PHE A 238 7.89 -12.02 13.79
CA PHE A 238 7.17 -10.82 14.23
C PHE A 238 8.10 -9.87 14.99
N TYR A 239 8.95 -10.42 15.87
CA TYR A 239 9.97 -9.64 16.58
C TYR A 239 10.98 -9.02 15.60
N ALA A 240 11.49 -9.79 14.64
CA ALA A 240 12.38 -9.28 13.61
C ALA A 240 11.77 -8.11 12.82
N LEU A 241 10.47 -8.20 12.48
CA LEU A 241 9.78 -7.12 11.77
C LEU A 241 9.47 -5.90 12.64
N SER A 242 9.46 -6.02 13.97
CA SER A 242 9.18 -4.88 14.86
C SER A 242 10.29 -3.83 14.90
N GLU A 243 11.51 -4.21 14.52
CA GLU A 243 12.66 -3.30 14.37
C GLU A 243 12.56 -2.46 13.09
N TRP A 244 11.82 -2.94 12.09
CA TRP A 244 11.61 -2.23 10.84
C TRP A 244 10.43 -1.26 10.93
N VAL A 245 10.70 0.02 10.67
CA VAL A 245 9.71 1.10 10.78
C VAL A 245 9.58 1.83 9.44
N PRO A 246 8.82 1.29 8.48
CA PRO A 246 8.61 1.96 7.20
C PRO A 246 7.82 3.27 7.40
N GLY A 247 8.11 4.28 6.57
CA GLY A 247 7.28 5.46 6.39
C GLY A 247 6.01 5.09 5.65
N LEU A 248 4.86 5.25 6.31
CA LEU A 248 3.55 4.91 5.78
C LEU A 248 2.72 6.18 5.60
N PHE A 249 2.41 6.52 4.36
CA PHE A 249 1.75 7.77 4.00
C PHE A 249 0.34 7.48 3.47
N VAL A 250 -0.68 7.96 4.17
CA VAL A 250 -2.09 7.64 3.88
C VAL A 250 -2.98 8.88 3.91
N ASN A 251 -4.11 8.81 3.22
CA ASN A 251 -5.09 9.89 3.17
C ASN A 251 -6.47 9.35 3.60
N PRO A 252 -7.18 9.99 4.55
CA PRO A 252 -8.52 9.56 4.97
C PRO A 252 -9.56 9.51 3.82
N ALA A 253 -9.43 10.39 2.83
CA ALA A 253 -10.30 10.45 1.65
C ALA A 253 -9.93 9.40 0.57
N ASP A 254 -8.86 8.64 0.78
CA ASP A 254 -8.43 7.55 -0.10
C ASP A 254 -8.89 6.20 0.45
N HIS A 255 -10.00 5.68 -0.07
CA HIS A 255 -10.59 4.41 0.36
C HIS A 255 -9.72 3.17 0.06
N ILE A 256 -8.62 3.31 -0.69
CA ILE A 256 -7.67 2.21 -0.94
C ILE A 256 -6.75 2.02 0.26
N CYS A 257 -6.38 3.10 0.96
CA CYS A 257 -5.38 3.07 2.04
C CYS A 257 -5.89 3.54 3.41
N SER A 258 -7.07 4.16 3.50
CA SER A 258 -7.56 4.76 4.75
C SER A 258 -7.71 3.77 5.91
N GLU A 259 -7.94 2.48 5.64
CA GLU A 259 -8.01 1.44 6.67
C GLU A 259 -6.73 1.30 7.52
N TYR A 260 -5.57 1.72 7.01
CA TYR A 260 -4.34 1.76 7.82
C TYR A 260 -4.49 2.68 9.04
N ILE A 261 -5.26 3.78 8.95
CA ILE A 261 -5.51 4.69 10.07
C ILE A 261 -6.19 3.92 11.19
N GLY A 262 -7.30 3.27 10.86
CA GLY A 262 -8.06 2.47 11.81
C GLY A 262 -7.32 1.26 12.35
N TYR A 263 -6.49 0.62 11.52
CA TYR A 263 -5.63 -0.48 11.93
C TYR A 263 -4.66 -0.07 13.05
N PHE A 264 -3.92 1.03 12.86
CA PHE A 264 -2.96 1.51 13.86
C PHE A 264 -3.64 2.15 15.08
N GLU A 265 -4.79 2.81 14.92
CA GLU A 265 -5.57 3.31 16.06
C GLU A 265 -6.10 2.17 16.93
N HIS A 266 -6.60 1.10 16.32
CA HIS A 266 -7.06 -0.08 17.03
C HIS A 266 -5.93 -0.73 17.83
N ARG A 267 -4.74 -0.82 17.23
CA ARG A 267 -3.52 -1.30 17.88
C ARG A 267 -3.17 -0.51 19.13
N LYS A 268 -3.15 0.82 19.02
CA LYS A 268 -2.94 1.73 20.16
C LYS A 268 -3.98 1.54 21.26
N LYS A 269 -5.25 1.33 20.89
CA LYS A 269 -6.33 1.07 21.86
C LYS A 269 -6.14 -0.30 22.55
N MET A 270 -5.80 -1.34 21.79
CA MET A 270 -5.53 -2.69 22.31
C MET A 270 -4.35 -2.70 23.28
N GLU A 271 -3.30 -1.95 23.00
CA GLU A 271 -2.16 -1.76 23.92
C GLU A 271 -2.60 -1.13 25.24
N LYS A 272 -3.37 -0.03 25.19
CA LYS A 272 -3.87 0.67 26.38
C LYS A 272 -4.74 -0.19 27.30
N ILE A 273 -5.48 -1.15 26.73
CA ILE A 273 -6.37 -2.03 27.51
C ILE A 273 -5.73 -3.37 27.88
N GLY A 274 -4.41 -3.54 27.69
CA GLY A 274 -3.69 -4.78 28.00
C GLY A 274 -3.94 -5.93 27.01
N GLY A 275 -4.55 -5.65 25.87
CA GLY A 275 -4.88 -6.60 24.81
C GLY A 275 -3.74 -6.91 23.83
N SER A 276 -2.51 -6.42 24.07
CA SER A 276 -1.38 -6.54 23.14
C SER A 276 -1.07 -7.99 22.74
N LYS A 277 -1.25 -8.97 23.65
CA LYS A 277 -1.04 -10.40 23.36
C LYS A 277 -2.05 -10.95 22.36
N ILE A 278 -3.33 -10.58 22.50
CA ILE A 278 -4.41 -10.98 21.59
C ILE A 278 -4.19 -10.35 20.22
N GLU A 279 -3.85 -9.07 20.21
CA GLU A 279 -3.61 -8.35 18.97
C GLU A 279 -2.41 -8.90 18.21
N ARG A 280 -1.31 -9.26 18.90
CA ARG A 280 -0.14 -9.91 18.30
C ARG A 280 -0.53 -11.19 17.58
N LEU A 281 -1.29 -12.07 18.24
CA LEU A 281 -1.81 -13.31 17.64
C LEU A 281 -2.73 -13.01 16.44
N ALA A 282 -3.59 -11.99 16.56
CA ALA A 282 -4.49 -11.60 15.48
C ALA A 282 -3.74 -11.05 14.26
N THR A 283 -2.63 -10.33 14.43
CA THR A 283 -1.85 -9.76 13.32
C THR A 283 -1.01 -10.77 12.54
N GLN A 284 -0.81 -11.98 13.07
CA GLN A 284 -0.16 -13.07 12.34
C GLN A 284 -1.07 -13.63 11.22
N TYR A 285 -2.36 -13.26 11.19
CA TYR A 285 -3.34 -13.82 10.27
C TYR A 285 -4.23 -12.73 9.64
N SER A 286 -4.44 -12.79 8.33
CA SER A 286 -5.48 -11.98 7.64
C SER A 286 -6.79 -12.74 7.54
N ILE A 287 -7.90 -12.01 7.37
CA ILE A 287 -9.21 -12.63 7.07
C ILE A 287 -9.12 -13.45 5.78
N GLY A 288 -8.40 -12.95 4.77
CA GLY A 288 -8.15 -13.70 3.53
C GLY A 288 -7.42 -15.02 3.77
N SER A 289 -6.43 -15.06 4.68
CA SER A 289 -5.74 -16.30 5.06
C SER A 289 -6.60 -17.31 5.82
N MET A 290 -7.64 -16.82 6.53
CA MET A 290 -8.61 -17.70 7.20
C MET A 290 -9.52 -18.40 6.18
N ILE A 291 -9.88 -17.70 5.10
CA ILE A 291 -10.72 -18.25 4.02
C ILE A 291 -9.88 -19.18 3.11
N SER A 292 -8.62 -18.83 2.81
CA SER A 292 -7.73 -19.65 1.98
C SER A 292 -7.13 -20.86 2.70
N GLY A 293 -7.25 -20.96 4.02
CA GLY A 293 -6.82 -22.11 4.81
C GLY A 293 -7.56 -23.42 4.46
N VAL A 294 -8.69 -23.34 3.76
CA VAL A 294 -9.43 -24.47 3.19
C VAL A 294 -8.80 -24.97 1.86
N PHE A 295 -7.96 -24.17 1.22
CA PHE A 295 -7.34 -24.45 -0.09
C PHE A 295 -5.79 -24.40 -0.09
N GLY A 296 -5.14 -24.56 1.07
CA GLY A 296 -3.70 -24.83 1.16
C GLY A 296 -2.75 -23.65 0.89
N GLY A 297 -3.21 -22.40 0.99
CA GLY A 297 -2.34 -21.22 0.83
C GLY A 297 -1.94 -20.60 2.17
N ASP A 298 -0.76 -20.90 2.69
CA ASP A 298 -0.12 -20.18 3.80
C ASP A 298 0.67 -18.98 3.24
N SER A 299 0.00 -17.85 3.01
CA SER A 299 0.70 -16.60 2.69
C SER A 299 0.46 -15.54 3.76
N GLU A 300 1.55 -14.99 4.29
CA GLU A 300 1.56 -13.90 5.24
C GLU A 300 0.84 -12.67 4.65
N ALA A 301 0.06 -11.99 5.49
CA ALA A 301 -0.70 -10.82 5.08
C ALA A 301 0.23 -9.66 4.75
N LEU A 302 0.23 -9.23 3.49
CA LEU A 302 1.11 -8.16 3.01
C LEU A 302 0.94 -6.85 3.81
N HIS A 303 -0.31 -6.49 4.10
CA HIS A 303 -0.74 -5.21 4.70
C HIS A 303 -0.63 -5.12 6.22
N LEU A 304 -0.42 -6.24 6.93
CA LEU A 304 -0.30 -6.22 8.38
C LEU A 304 1.14 -5.87 8.75
N LEU A 305 1.31 -4.76 9.48
CA LEU A 305 2.62 -4.21 9.86
C LEU A 305 2.72 -4.10 11.38
N PRO A 306 3.74 -4.69 12.03
CA PRO A 306 3.91 -4.56 13.47
C PRO A 306 4.21 -3.12 13.90
N SER A 307 4.87 -2.36 13.01
CA SER A 307 5.40 -1.02 13.23
C SER A 307 5.36 -0.21 11.93
N ALA A 308 5.16 1.11 12.07
CA ALA A 308 5.27 2.08 10.97
C ALA A 308 5.37 3.51 11.53
N ASN A 309 5.95 4.42 10.74
CA ASN A 309 5.82 5.85 10.95
C ASN A 309 4.64 6.36 10.11
N LEU A 310 3.46 6.46 10.74
CA LEU A 310 2.22 6.80 10.05
C LEU A 310 2.07 8.31 9.87
N THR A 311 2.04 8.76 8.62
CA THR A 311 1.73 10.14 8.24
C THR A 311 0.36 10.19 7.58
N ILE A 312 -0.56 10.95 8.18
CA ILE A 312 -1.92 11.12 7.67
C ILE A 312 -2.02 12.50 7.02
N ASN A 313 -2.32 12.56 5.72
CA ASN A 313 -2.56 13.82 5.03
C ASN A 313 -3.95 14.36 5.41
N LEU A 314 -3.98 15.54 6.04
CA LEU A 314 -5.19 16.25 6.46
C LEU A 314 -5.51 17.44 5.55
N SER A 315 -4.69 17.72 4.53
CA SER A 315 -4.99 18.75 3.55
C SER A 315 -6.29 18.43 2.81
N HIS A 316 -7.07 19.47 2.54
CA HIS A 316 -8.34 19.33 1.82
C HIS A 316 -8.13 18.72 0.43
N CYS A 317 -8.70 17.54 0.21
CA CYS A 317 -8.70 16.85 -1.07
C CYS A 317 -10.13 16.85 -1.64
N PRO A 318 -10.38 17.49 -2.80
CA PRO A 318 -11.73 17.64 -3.36
C PRO A 318 -12.32 16.32 -3.85
N ASP A 319 -11.48 15.35 -4.21
CA ASP A 319 -11.93 14.06 -4.71
C ASP A 319 -10.94 12.93 -4.39
N PHE A 320 -11.40 11.70 -4.62
CA PHE A 320 -10.60 10.50 -4.46
C PHE A 320 -9.34 10.47 -5.34
N LYS A 321 -9.38 11.01 -6.57
CA LYS A 321 -8.22 10.96 -7.48
C LYS A 321 -7.08 11.83 -6.95
N ARG A 322 -7.39 12.95 -6.32
CA ARG A 322 -6.43 13.82 -5.63
C ARG A 322 -5.96 13.19 -4.33
N ALA A 323 -6.88 12.65 -3.52
CA ALA A 323 -6.55 11.94 -2.29
C ALA A 323 -5.73 10.66 -2.51
N HIS A 324 -5.84 10.01 -3.67
CA HIS A 324 -5.03 8.86 -4.08
C HIS A 324 -3.79 9.25 -4.90
N GLY A 325 -3.61 10.53 -5.24
CA GLY A 325 -2.56 10.95 -6.14
C GLY A 325 -1.23 11.15 -5.43
N ILE A 326 -0.14 10.62 -5.99
CA ILE A 326 1.22 10.80 -5.43
C ILE A 326 1.62 12.28 -5.23
N HIS A 327 1.06 13.19 -6.03
CA HIS A 327 1.39 14.62 -6.01
C HIS A 327 1.05 15.34 -4.71
N GLN A 328 0.10 14.83 -3.93
CA GLN A 328 -0.22 15.41 -2.62
C GLN A 328 0.97 15.36 -1.64
N TRP A 329 1.90 14.42 -1.83
CA TRP A 329 2.97 14.13 -0.87
C TRP A 329 4.13 15.12 -0.92
N TRP A 330 4.10 16.00 -1.92
CA TRP A 330 4.99 17.12 -2.05
C TRP A 330 4.26 18.47 -2.14
N ASP A 331 2.98 18.55 -1.81
CA ASP A 331 2.25 19.83 -1.77
C ASP A 331 2.92 20.78 -0.74
N PRO A 332 3.24 22.03 -1.08
CA PRO A 332 3.79 22.99 -0.10
C PRO A 332 2.81 23.33 1.02
N ASN A 333 1.50 23.21 0.78
CA ASN A 333 0.44 23.40 1.79
C ASN A 333 0.08 22.07 2.48
N PHE A 334 1.03 21.15 2.54
CA PHE A 334 0.85 19.87 3.19
C PHE A 334 0.61 20.05 4.70
N LEU A 335 -0.57 19.64 5.15
CA LEU A 335 -0.94 19.55 6.55
C LEU A 335 -1.04 18.06 6.89
N ALA A 336 -0.30 17.62 7.90
CA ALA A 336 -0.42 16.25 8.38
C ALA A 336 -0.49 16.14 9.89
N ALA A 337 -1.19 15.11 10.33
CA ALA A 337 -0.94 14.51 11.62
C ALA A 337 0.18 13.47 11.45
N ILE A 338 1.26 13.64 12.19
CA ILE A 338 2.21 12.55 12.44
C ILE A 338 1.58 11.70 13.54
N ALA A 339 0.90 10.64 13.14
CA ALA A 339 0.22 9.75 14.06
C ALA A 339 1.24 8.76 14.62
N ALA A 340 2.20 9.24 15.43
CA ALA A 340 3.19 8.45 16.20
C ALA A 340 4.09 7.46 15.40
N SER A 341 5.31 7.28 15.88
CA SER A 341 6.05 6.04 15.58
C SER A 341 5.38 4.92 16.37
N PHE A 342 4.68 4.01 15.68
CA PHE A 342 4.20 2.79 16.32
C PHE A 342 5.38 1.82 16.39
N LYS A 343 6.04 1.77 17.55
CA LYS A 343 7.04 0.75 17.87
C LYS A 343 6.45 -0.20 18.90
N PHE A 344 6.56 -1.49 18.65
CA PHE A 344 6.14 -2.49 19.61
C PHE A 344 7.24 -2.58 20.70
N GLU A 345 6.92 -2.22 21.94
CA GLU A 345 7.80 -2.47 23.07
C GLU A 345 7.56 -3.89 23.62
N SER A 346 8.61 -4.70 23.68
CA SER A 346 8.53 -6.05 24.23
C SER A 346 8.30 -5.99 25.74
N VAL A 347 7.10 -6.26 26.21
CA VAL A 347 6.89 -6.54 27.64
C VAL A 347 7.47 -7.92 27.93
N SER A 348 8.58 -7.96 28.67
CA SER A 348 9.13 -9.17 29.28
C SER A 348 8.03 -9.86 30.09
N SER A 349 7.76 -11.12 29.74
CA SER A 349 6.67 -11.98 30.20
C SER A 349 6.25 -11.77 31.68
N PRO A 350 5.03 -11.25 31.96
CA PRO A 350 4.35 -11.52 33.21
C PRO A 350 3.25 -12.56 32.97
N ARG A 351 3.10 -13.42 33.98
CA ARG A 351 2.17 -14.55 34.05
C ARG A 351 0.75 -14.12 33.64
N LEU A 352 0.08 -15.02 32.92
CA LEU A 352 -1.35 -14.92 32.59
C LEU A 352 -2.15 -14.73 33.89
N LEU A 353 -2.72 -13.54 34.09
CA LEU A 353 -3.89 -13.38 34.94
C LEU A 353 -5.09 -13.20 34.00
N PRO A 354 -6.20 -13.94 34.21
CA PRO A 354 -7.41 -13.75 33.44
C PRO A 354 -8.00 -12.37 33.75
N LEU A 355 -8.24 -11.57 32.70
CA LEU A 355 -9.03 -10.35 32.82
C LEU A 355 -10.53 -10.70 32.83
N PRO A 356 -11.37 -9.94 33.56
CA PRO A 356 -12.79 -10.21 33.67
C PRO A 356 -13.50 -9.81 32.37
N PHE A 357 -14.21 -10.76 31.75
CA PHE A 357 -15.17 -10.45 30.68
C PHE A 357 -16.40 -9.76 31.28
N PRO A 358 -16.89 -8.65 30.70
CA PRO A 358 -18.25 -8.17 30.97
C PRO A 358 -19.24 -9.20 30.43
N SER A 359 -20.10 -9.73 31.31
CA SER A 359 -21.04 -10.83 31.07
C SER A 359 -22.24 -10.52 30.17
N ASP A 360 -22.28 -9.36 29.49
CA ASP A 360 -23.49 -8.83 28.85
C ASP A 360 -23.43 -8.68 27.32
N PHE A 361 -22.68 -9.53 26.61
CA PHE A 361 -22.79 -9.65 25.15
C PHE A 361 -23.41 -10.99 24.74
N LYS A 362 -24.75 -11.02 24.66
CA LYS A 362 -25.49 -12.11 24.02
C LYS A 362 -25.47 -11.91 22.49
N ILE A 363 -24.72 -12.77 21.79
CA ILE A 363 -24.82 -12.91 20.33
C ILE A 363 -26.09 -13.72 20.04
N GLN A 364 -27.16 -13.06 19.61
CA GLN A 364 -28.32 -13.74 19.03
C GLN A 364 -28.13 -13.88 17.51
N GLN A 365 -28.00 -15.15 17.11
CA GLN A 365 -28.07 -15.71 15.75
C GLN A 365 -26.83 -15.62 14.83
N PRO A 366 -26.51 -16.71 14.10
CA PRO A 366 -25.32 -16.81 13.26
C PRO A 366 -25.55 -16.13 11.90
N LEU A 367 -24.67 -15.19 11.55
CA LEU A 367 -24.66 -14.60 10.21
C LEU A 367 -23.94 -15.55 9.23
N LEU A 368 -24.72 -16.10 8.29
CA LEU A 368 -24.28 -16.83 7.10
C LEU A 368 -23.35 -15.96 6.21
N PRO A 369 -22.49 -16.56 5.36
CA PRO A 369 -21.42 -15.86 4.65
C PRO A 369 -21.99 -15.01 3.50
N TRP A 370 -21.76 -13.70 3.53
CA TRP A 370 -22.21 -12.78 2.48
C TRP A 370 -21.19 -12.63 1.35
N CYS A 371 -21.75 -12.61 0.14
CA CYS A 371 -21.15 -12.60 -1.19
C CYS A 371 -20.19 -11.42 -1.48
N MET A 372 -19.28 -11.69 -2.43
CA MET A 372 -18.48 -10.69 -3.15
C MET A 372 -19.36 -9.54 -3.66
N VAL A 373 -19.03 -8.31 -3.28
CA VAL A 373 -19.60 -7.12 -3.90
C VAL A 373 -18.84 -6.83 -5.18
N VAL A 374 -19.47 -7.11 -6.33
CA VAL A 374 -19.05 -6.60 -7.63
C VAL A 374 -19.44 -5.12 -7.70
N VAL A 375 -18.46 -4.22 -7.72
CA VAL A 375 -18.68 -2.80 -7.97
C VAL A 375 -18.95 -2.62 -9.47
N ARG A 376 -20.22 -2.43 -9.85
CA ARG A 376 -20.58 -1.85 -11.15
C ARG A 376 -20.48 -0.33 -11.04
N GLU A 377 -19.65 0.27 -11.88
CA GLU A 377 -19.54 1.71 -12.07
C GLU A 377 -20.73 2.13 -12.97
N GLU A 378 -21.76 2.77 -12.40
CA GLU A 378 -22.80 3.43 -13.20
C GLU A 378 -22.27 4.77 -13.71
N ALA A 379 -22.03 4.83 -15.02
CA ALA A 379 -21.70 6.06 -15.71
C ALA A 379 -22.98 6.89 -15.87
N GLN A 380 -23.12 7.97 -15.10
CA GLN A 380 -24.10 9.01 -15.37
C GLN A 380 -23.61 9.88 -16.54
N GLY A 381 -24.17 9.63 -17.72
CA GLY A 381 -24.11 10.55 -18.85
C GLY A 381 -25.27 11.54 -18.76
N ILE A 382 -24.96 12.82 -18.65
CA ILE A 382 -25.91 13.91 -18.88
C ILE A 382 -25.86 14.24 -20.37
N ASN A 383 -26.96 14.05 -21.12
CA ASN A 383 -27.53 15.15 -21.91
C ASN A 383 -28.92 14.86 -22.53
N LEU A 384 -29.81 15.80 -22.21
CA LEU A 384 -30.86 16.44 -23.02
C LEU A 384 -31.58 15.66 -24.15
N ASP A 385 -32.89 15.53 -23.93
CA ASP A 385 -34.00 15.98 -24.79
C ASP A 385 -34.98 14.91 -25.31
N SER A 386 -36.25 15.30 -25.22
CA SER A 386 -37.45 14.73 -25.83
C SER A 386 -37.99 13.35 -25.35
N GLY A 387 -39.01 13.41 -24.50
CA GLY A 387 -40.35 12.89 -24.83
C GLY A 387 -40.61 11.37 -24.80
N LYS A 388 -41.56 11.01 -23.93
CA LYS A 388 -42.40 9.80 -23.88
C LYS A 388 -41.92 8.66 -22.98
N THR A 389 -42.67 8.55 -21.88
CA THR A 389 -42.95 7.36 -21.08
C THR A 389 -43.31 6.15 -21.94
N GLU A 390 -42.67 5.01 -21.67
CA GLU A 390 -43.32 3.69 -21.70
C GLU A 390 -42.57 2.72 -20.80
N GLU A 391 -43.32 2.15 -19.85
CA GLU A 391 -42.93 1.15 -18.88
C GLU A 391 -43.01 -0.23 -19.55
N LYS A 392 -41.92 -1.00 -19.56
CA LYS A 392 -41.96 -2.44 -19.90
C LYS A 392 -41.15 -3.27 -18.92
N VAL A 393 -41.89 -3.93 -18.04
CA VAL A 393 -41.49 -5.10 -17.25
C VAL A 393 -41.51 -6.32 -18.17
N VAL A 394 -40.43 -7.10 -18.24
CA VAL A 394 -40.51 -8.56 -18.50
C VAL A 394 -39.43 -9.30 -17.70
N ASP A 395 -39.88 -10.37 -17.07
CA ASP A 395 -39.31 -11.23 -16.04
C ASP A 395 -37.97 -11.93 -16.32
N SER A 396 -37.20 -12.08 -15.24
CA SER A 396 -36.13 -13.07 -15.10
C SER A 396 -36.71 -14.42 -14.66
N ALA A 397 -36.51 -15.46 -15.46
CA ALA A 397 -36.84 -16.83 -15.08
C ALA A 397 -35.82 -17.39 -14.07
N VAL A 398 -36.36 -17.82 -12.92
CA VAL A 398 -35.71 -18.65 -11.90
C VAL A 398 -35.87 -20.12 -12.31
N VAL A 399 -34.79 -20.89 -12.33
CA VAL A 399 -34.87 -22.35 -12.20
C VAL A 399 -33.92 -22.80 -11.10
N THR A 400 -34.48 -23.03 -9.92
CA THR A 400 -33.92 -23.84 -8.84
C THR A 400 -34.42 -25.27 -8.99
N GLY A 401 -33.52 -26.25 -8.84
CA GLY A 401 -33.87 -27.66 -8.70
C GLY A 401 -32.89 -28.38 -7.78
N HIS A 402 -33.24 -28.46 -6.49
CA HIS A 402 -32.66 -29.37 -5.52
C HIS A 402 -33.06 -30.82 -5.80
N ARG A 403 -32.21 -31.78 -5.43
CA ARG A 403 -32.60 -32.82 -4.46
C ARG A 403 -31.41 -33.59 -3.90
N ALA A 404 -31.36 -33.62 -2.57
CA ALA A 404 -30.75 -34.71 -1.82
C ALA A 404 -31.71 -35.90 -1.79
N LEU A 405 -31.16 -37.11 -1.92
CA LEU A 405 -31.25 -38.18 -0.94
C LEU A 405 -29.85 -38.81 -0.82
#